data_AF-A0AAV5VBZ3-F1
#
_entry.id   AF-A0AAV5VBZ3-F1
#
_cell.length_a   1.000
_cell.length_b   1.000
_cell.length_c   1.000
_cell.angle_alpha   90.00
_cell.angle_beta   90.00
_cell.angle_gamma   90.00
#
_symmetry.space_group_name_H-M   'P 1'
#
loop_
_entity.id
_entity.type
_entity.pdbx_description
1 polymer ?
#
loop_
_entity_poly.entity_id
_entity_poly.type
_entity_poly.pdbx_seq_one_letter_code
_entity_poly.pdbx_strand_id
1 'polypeptide(L)'
;VTYDAGKLSIIWADGHKSAFDSDLLMRMLAKPAQKAPQDLYKLWSASSIGQLPSVDKSHFSFSDFSKKFVKYGFVSVEGIEHTPEATEKFAREIAPIHDTYYGAFWTFNNNAAAQDNYHEDTAYSNEEIGPHTDGTYFPQSPGIQVFHCLRPADRGGETILVDAFAAAERLKKKNPEAYRILTTLHIDHHYIEQGDYPLFSWAP
;
A
#
# COMPACT_ATOMS: atom_id res chain seq x y z
N VAL A 1 11.08 27.06 37.46
CA VAL A 1 9.93 26.23 37.01
C VAL A 1 8.87 26.28 38.09
N THR A 2 7.61 26.49 37.74
CA THR A 2 6.47 26.46 38.67
C THR A 2 5.39 25.55 38.12
N TYR A 3 4.59 24.94 39.01
CA TYR A 3 3.46 24.10 38.65
C TYR A 3 2.22 24.59 39.39
N ASP A 4 1.16 24.88 38.64
CA ASP A 4 -0.13 25.32 39.19
C ASP A 4 -1.27 24.94 38.24
N ALA A 5 -2.42 24.53 38.81
CA ALA A 5 -3.66 24.24 38.09
C ALA A 5 -3.50 23.42 36.78
N GLY A 6 -2.65 22.39 36.78
CA GLY A 6 -2.43 21.55 35.60
C GLY A 6 -1.53 22.18 34.53
N LYS A 7 -0.75 23.23 34.87
CA LYS A 7 0.20 23.87 33.97
C LYS A 7 1.61 23.90 34.55
N LEU A 8 2.57 23.48 33.74
CA LEU A 8 4.00 23.64 34.01
C LEU A 8 4.49 24.93 33.35
N SER A 9 4.95 25.89 34.15
CA SER A 9 5.53 27.14 33.66
C SER A 9 7.05 27.16 33.84
N ILE A 10 7.76 27.50 32.77
CA ILE A 10 9.22 27.58 32.72
C ILE A 10 9.62 29.01 32.39
N ILE A 11 10.53 29.57 33.18
CA ILE A 11 11.26 30.80 32.84
C ILE A 11 12.67 30.36 32.49
N TRP A 12 13.08 30.63 31.26
CA TRP A 12 14.39 30.25 30.74
C TRP A 12 15.46 31.28 31.16
N ALA A 13 16.73 30.92 30.96
CA ALA A 13 17.86 31.77 31.38
C ALA A 13 17.90 33.13 30.68
N ASP A 14 17.33 33.23 29.48
CA ASP A 14 17.17 34.47 28.70
C ASP A 14 15.91 35.28 29.11
N GLY A 15 15.14 34.78 30.09
CA GLY A 15 13.89 35.39 30.55
C GLY A 15 12.66 35.00 29.73
N HIS A 16 12.79 34.17 28.68
CA HIS A 16 11.64 33.65 27.94
C HIS A 16 10.73 32.85 28.88
N LYS A 17 9.41 32.91 28.64
CA LYS A 17 8.42 32.23 29.48
C LYS A 17 7.58 31.28 28.63
N SER A 18 7.57 30.01 29.01
CA SER A 18 6.76 28.98 28.35
C SER A 18 5.81 28.35 29.37
N ALA A 19 4.60 28.00 28.94
CA ALA A 19 3.63 27.29 29.76
C ALA A 19 3.12 26.06 28.99
N PHE A 20 3.11 24.92 29.66
CA PHE A 20 2.71 23.63 29.08
C PHE A 20 1.57 23.03 29.89
N ASP A 21 0.57 22.51 29.20
CA ASP A 21 -0.49 21.73 29.80
C ASP A 21 0.08 20.39 30.31
N SER A 22 -0.17 20.06 31.58
CA SER A 22 0.40 18.84 32.18
C SER A 22 -0.19 17.58 31.58
N ASP A 23 -1.44 17.59 31.14
CA ASP A 23 -2.06 16.42 30.51
C ASP A 23 -1.49 16.19 29.11
N LEU A 24 -1.15 17.27 28.39
CA LEU A 24 -0.39 17.16 27.14
C LEU A 24 1.01 16.58 27.38
N LEU A 25 1.75 17.11 28.37
CA LEU A 25 3.09 16.59 28.71
C LEU A 25 3.03 15.11 29.11
N MET A 26 2.06 14.72 29.94
CA MET A 26 1.89 13.32 30.34
C MET A 26 1.51 12.43 29.16
N ARG A 27 0.71 12.91 28.19
CA ARG A 27 0.42 12.17 26.95
C ARG A 27 1.64 12.04 26.04
N MET A 28 2.51 13.06 25.98
CA MET A 28 3.74 13.01 25.19
C MET A 28 4.81 12.12 25.83
N LEU A 29 4.87 12.09 27.16
CA LEU A 29 5.77 11.24 27.93
C LEU A 29 5.27 9.79 28.03
N ALA A 30 3.95 9.60 27.97
CA ALA A 30 3.38 8.28 27.80
C ALA A 30 3.86 7.75 26.45
N LYS A 31 4.89 6.90 26.47
CA LYS A 31 5.21 6.04 25.34
C LYS A 31 3.93 5.27 25.05
N PRO A 32 3.21 5.57 23.94
CA PRO A 32 2.10 4.71 23.58
C PRO A 32 2.69 3.31 23.48
N ALA A 33 2.03 2.31 24.06
CA ALA A 33 2.48 0.93 23.89
C ALA A 33 2.60 0.69 22.39
N GLN A 34 3.83 0.65 21.90
CA GLN A 34 4.10 0.55 20.49
C GLN A 34 3.70 -0.88 20.15
N LYS A 35 2.59 -1.03 19.44
CA LYS A 35 2.15 -2.34 18.99
C LYS A 35 3.27 -2.94 18.17
N ALA A 36 3.57 -4.20 18.41
CA ALA A 36 4.54 -4.86 17.57
C ALA A 36 3.94 -4.98 16.15
N PRO A 37 4.74 -4.89 15.07
CA PRO A 37 4.20 -4.94 13.71
C PRO A 37 3.27 -6.13 13.44
N GLN A 38 3.57 -7.29 14.04
CA GLN A 38 2.72 -8.49 13.98
C GLN A 38 1.32 -8.34 14.60
N ASP A 39 1.13 -7.36 15.49
CA ASP A 39 -0.17 -7.08 16.11
C ASP A 39 -1.04 -6.14 15.26
N LEU A 40 -0.49 -5.60 14.17
CA LEU A 40 -1.18 -4.66 13.28
C LEU A 40 -1.93 -5.37 12.15
N TYR A 41 -1.42 -6.51 11.68
CA TYR A 41 -2.00 -7.28 10.58
C TYR A 41 -2.56 -8.63 11.03
N LYS A 42 -3.41 -9.22 10.19
CA LYS A 42 -3.98 -10.55 10.37
C LYS A 42 -3.66 -11.39 9.14
N LEU A 43 -2.98 -12.51 9.35
CA LEU A 43 -2.78 -13.51 8.30
C LEU A 43 -4.11 -14.11 7.85
N TRP A 44 -4.31 -14.23 6.55
CA TRP A 44 -5.53 -14.77 5.96
C TRP A 44 -5.27 -15.72 4.78
N SER A 45 -6.34 -16.42 4.40
CA SER A 45 -6.45 -17.27 3.22
C SER A 45 -7.92 -17.30 2.80
N ALA A 46 -8.22 -17.87 1.64
CA ALA A 46 -9.61 -17.96 1.15
C ALA A 46 -10.58 -18.57 2.18
N SER A 47 -10.13 -19.55 2.98
CA SER A 47 -10.97 -20.19 4.00
C SER A 47 -11.08 -19.40 5.32
N SER A 48 -10.21 -18.42 5.58
CA SER A 48 -10.11 -17.74 6.88
C SER A 48 -10.39 -16.24 6.84
N ILE A 49 -10.46 -15.64 5.64
CA ILE A 49 -10.73 -14.20 5.48
C ILE A 49 -12.18 -13.85 5.81
N GLY A 50 -13.13 -14.76 5.52
CA GLY A 50 -14.56 -14.48 5.67
C GLY A 50 -15.01 -13.45 4.62
N GLN A 51 -15.66 -12.38 5.07
CA GLN A 51 -16.04 -11.28 4.18
C GLN A 51 -14.82 -10.43 3.80
N LEU A 52 -14.71 -10.07 2.53
CA LEU A 52 -13.65 -9.18 2.05
C LEU A 52 -13.75 -7.81 2.76
N PRO A 53 -12.63 -7.21 3.17
CA PRO A 53 -12.63 -5.88 3.74
C PRO A 53 -13.12 -4.89 2.69
N SER A 54 -14.26 -4.23 2.94
CA SER A 54 -14.78 -3.16 2.08
C SER A 54 -15.19 -1.91 2.85
N VAL A 55 -15.26 -0.80 2.11
CA VAL A 55 -15.80 0.49 2.56
C VAL A 55 -16.65 1.10 1.44
N ASP A 56 -17.65 1.90 1.80
CA ASP A 56 -18.50 2.63 0.86
C ASP A 56 -18.03 4.10 0.77
N LYS A 57 -17.91 4.64 -0.46
CA LYS A 57 -17.48 6.02 -0.70
C LYS A 57 -18.40 7.06 -0.04
N SER A 58 -19.71 6.84 -0.01
CA SER A 58 -20.69 7.77 0.57
C SER A 58 -20.54 7.91 2.09
N HIS A 59 -19.97 6.90 2.75
CA HIS A 59 -19.74 6.86 4.19
C HIS A 59 -18.25 6.68 4.52
N PHE A 60 -17.37 7.15 3.62
CA PHE A 60 -15.94 6.91 3.74
C PHE A 60 -15.36 7.52 5.02
N SER A 61 -14.62 6.70 5.75
CA SER A 61 -13.84 7.11 6.91
C SER A 61 -12.40 6.66 6.75
N PHE A 62 -11.48 7.61 6.65
CA PHE A 62 -10.05 7.31 6.51
C PHE A 62 -9.53 6.45 7.67
N SER A 63 -10.05 6.65 8.88
CA SER A 63 -9.65 5.84 10.05
C SER A 63 -10.08 4.38 9.90
N ASP A 64 -11.30 4.14 9.42
CA ASP A 64 -11.82 2.80 9.22
C ASP A 64 -11.12 2.10 8.05
N PHE A 65 -10.98 2.81 6.92
CA PHE A 65 -10.18 2.35 5.77
C PHE A 65 -8.77 1.96 6.19
N SER A 66 -8.04 2.86 6.87
CA SER A 66 -6.65 2.60 7.28
C SER A 66 -6.53 1.41 8.22
N LYS A 67 -7.47 1.24 9.16
CA LYS A 67 -7.49 0.09 10.06
C LYS A 67 -7.72 -1.21 9.30
N LYS A 68 -8.64 -1.23 8.34
CA LYS A 68 -8.89 -2.40 7.48
C LYS A 68 -7.69 -2.70 6.59
N PHE A 69 -7.15 -1.67 5.95
CA PHE A 69 -6.02 -1.77 5.03
C PHE A 69 -4.76 -2.30 5.74
N VAL A 70 -4.38 -1.71 6.87
CA VAL A 70 -3.23 -2.21 7.66
C VAL A 70 -3.49 -3.63 8.18
N LYS A 71 -4.74 -3.97 8.52
CA LYS A 71 -5.08 -5.29 9.05
C LYS A 71 -5.01 -6.40 8.01
N TYR A 72 -5.48 -6.15 6.78
CA TYR A 72 -5.66 -7.19 5.76
C TYR A 72 -4.73 -7.04 4.55
N GLY A 73 -4.05 -5.90 4.38
CA GLY A 73 -3.22 -5.59 3.22
C GLY A 73 -3.99 -5.09 1.99
N PHE A 74 -5.33 -5.11 2.01
CA PHE A 74 -6.18 -4.59 0.94
C PHE A 74 -7.56 -4.16 1.48
N VAL A 75 -8.27 -3.32 0.73
CA VAL A 75 -9.66 -2.91 0.99
C VAL A 75 -10.35 -2.66 -0.35
N SER A 76 -11.54 -3.25 -0.56
CA SER A 76 -12.42 -2.91 -1.68
C SER A 76 -13.17 -1.61 -1.38
N VAL A 77 -13.32 -0.74 -2.37
CA VAL A 77 -14.04 0.52 -2.23
C VAL A 77 -15.23 0.51 -3.17
N GLU A 78 -16.42 0.66 -2.61
CA GLU A 78 -17.69 0.63 -3.33
C GLU A 78 -18.22 2.06 -3.54
N GLY A 79 -19.02 2.26 -4.59
CA GLY A 79 -19.68 3.54 -4.86
C GLY A 79 -18.79 4.62 -5.49
N ILE A 80 -17.65 4.25 -6.08
CA ILE A 80 -16.86 5.13 -6.94
C ILE A 80 -17.46 5.10 -8.35
N GLU A 81 -17.63 6.27 -8.96
CA GLU A 81 -18.03 6.36 -10.36
C GLU A 81 -16.98 5.72 -11.27
N HIS A 82 -17.41 4.95 -12.27
CA HIS A 82 -16.52 4.21 -13.20
C HIS A 82 -15.83 5.13 -14.22
N THR A 83 -15.14 6.16 -13.74
CA THR A 83 -14.34 7.09 -14.54
C THR A 83 -12.91 7.19 -14.01
N PRO A 84 -11.92 7.42 -14.90
CA PRO A 84 -10.54 7.68 -14.49
C PRO A 84 -10.44 8.83 -13.48
N GLU A 85 -11.17 9.92 -13.71
CA GLU A 85 -11.11 11.15 -12.91
C GLU A 85 -11.65 10.94 -11.50
N ALA A 86 -12.76 10.19 -11.35
CA ALA A 86 -13.31 9.87 -10.03
C ALA A 86 -12.36 8.95 -9.25
N THR A 87 -11.71 8.01 -9.96
CA THR A 87 -10.72 7.09 -9.37
C THR A 87 -9.50 7.84 -8.86
N GLU A 88 -8.90 8.68 -9.71
CA GLU A 88 -7.70 9.44 -9.35
C GLU A 88 -8.00 10.41 -8.21
N LYS A 89 -9.13 11.14 -8.28
CA LYS A 89 -9.56 12.04 -7.21
C LYS A 89 -9.66 11.32 -5.88
N PHE A 90 -10.29 10.14 -5.85
CA PHE A 90 -10.43 9.38 -4.62
C PHE A 90 -9.11 8.77 -4.13
N ALA A 91 -8.26 8.26 -5.03
CA ALA A 91 -6.93 7.78 -4.66
C ALA A 91 -6.10 8.87 -3.96
N ARG A 92 -6.17 10.11 -4.46
CA ARG A 92 -5.52 11.29 -3.85
C ARG A 92 -6.10 11.68 -2.48
N GLU A 93 -7.35 11.31 -2.16
CA GLU A 93 -7.90 11.48 -0.81
C GLU A 93 -7.31 10.48 0.19
N ILE A 94 -6.82 9.32 -0.28
CA ILE A 94 -6.21 8.28 0.56
C ILE A 94 -4.72 8.55 0.77
N ALA A 95 -3.97 8.79 -0.31
CA ALA A 95 -2.54 9.00 -0.26
C ALA A 95 -2.05 9.82 -1.46
N PRO A 96 -0.89 10.49 -1.36
CA PRO A 96 -0.23 11.08 -2.52
C PRO A 96 0.06 10.00 -3.57
N ILE A 97 -0.21 10.32 -4.83
CA ILE A 97 0.18 9.47 -5.96
C ILE A 97 1.68 9.63 -6.20
N HIS A 98 2.37 8.51 -6.39
CA HIS A 98 3.79 8.47 -6.71
C HIS A 98 3.97 8.33 -8.22
N ASP A 99 4.63 9.30 -8.84
CA ASP A 99 4.90 9.28 -10.27
C ASP A 99 5.89 8.16 -10.59
N THR A 100 5.56 7.33 -11.59
CA THR A 100 6.41 6.25 -12.07
C THR A 100 6.79 6.46 -13.53
N TYR A 101 7.54 5.51 -14.10
CA TYR A 101 7.80 5.47 -15.54
C TYR A 101 6.50 5.41 -16.38
N TYR A 102 5.44 4.79 -15.86
CA TYR A 102 4.11 4.72 -16.49
C TYR A 102 3.28 6.00 -16.30
N GLY A 103 3.86 7.03 -15.66
CA GLY A 103 3.17 8.24 -15.22
C GLY A 103 2.62 8.13 -13.79
N ALA A 104 1.89 9.17 -13.40
CA ALA A 104 1.25 9.27 -12.08
C ALA A 104 0.01 8.39 -11.97
N PHE A 105 -0.84 8.44 -13.00
CA PHE A 105 -2.09 7.71 -13.09
C PHE A 105 -2.35 7.43 -14.56
N TRP A 106 -2.75 6.21 -14.88
CA TRP A 106 -3.04 5.81 -16.25
C TRP A 106 -4.17 4.80 -16.28
N THR A 107 -4.75 4.65 -17.46
CA THR A 107 -5.73 3.61 -17.77
C THR A 107 -5.15 2.73 -18.84
N PHE A 108 -5.36 1.42 -18.73
CA PHE A 108 -4.87 0.46 -19.68
C PHE A 108 -5.96 -0.54 -20.05
N ASN A 109 -5.78 -1.16 -21.21
CA ASN A 109 -6.56 -2.25 -21.74
C ASN A 109 -5.67 -3.14 -22.63
N ASN A 110 -6.23 -4.21 -23.16
CA ASN A 110 -5.54 -5.20 -23.99
C ASN A 110 -5.47 -4.83 -25.49
N ASN A 111 -5.89 -3.62 -25.89
CA ASN A 111 -5.87 -3.16 -27.27
C ASN A 111 -4.73 -2.18 -27.52
N ALA A 112 -3.55 -2.72 -27.84
CA ALA A 112 -2.32 -1.97 -28.10
C ALA A 112 -2.47 -0.90 -29.21
N ALA A 113 -3.35 -1.12 -30.19
CA ALA A 113 -3.54 -0.17 -31.30
C ALA A 113 -4.35 1.08 -30.92
N ALA A 114 -4.94 1.12 -29.72
CA ALA A 114 -5.86 2.18 -29.30
C ALA A 114 -5.33 3.02 -28.12
N GLN A 115 -4.04 2.92 -27.79
CA GLN A 115 -3.48 3.58 -26.60
C GLN A 115 -2.33 4.52 -26.93
N ASP A 116 -2.45 5.76 -26.45
CA ASP A 116 -1.38 6.75 -26.48
C ASP A 116 -0.25 6.43 -25.46
N ASN A 117 -0.50 5.53 -24.50
CA ASN A 117 0.41 5.09 -23.43
C ASN A 117 0.50 3.55 -23.34
N TYR A 118 0.74 2.90 -24.48
CA TYR A 118 1.05 1.47 -24.51
C TYR A 118 2.44 1.22 -23.92
N HIS A 119 2.56 0.15 -23.15
CA HIS A 119 3.84 -0.33 -22.64
C HIS A 119 4.06 -1.80 -22.99
N GLU A 120 5.31 -2.20 -23.22
CA GLU A 120 5.73 -3.60 -23.41
C GLU A 120 5.65 -4.44 -22.10
N ASP A 121 4.51 -4.40 -21.43
CA ASP A 121 4.21 -5.11 -20.17
C ASP A 121 3.08 -6.12 -20.36
N THR A 122 3.19 -7.28 -19.70
CA THR A 122 2.16 -8.33 -19.68
C THR A 122 0.77 -7.84 -19.28
N ALA A 123 0.67 -6.77 -18.48
CA ALA A 123 -0.59 -6.12 -18.09
C ALA A 123 -1.41 -5.59 -19.29
N TYR A 124 -0.76 -5.35 -20.44
CA TYR A 124 -1.39 -4.87 -21.67
C TYR A 124 -1.78 -6.02 -22.62
N SER A 125 -1.68 -7.28 -22.17
CA SER A 125 -2.01 -8.48 -22.95
C SER A 125 -3.29 -9.16 -22.48
N ASN A 126 -3.62 -10.31 -23.08
CA ASN A 126 -4.70 -11.21 -22.65
C ASN A 126 -4.19 -12.45 -21.89
N GLU A 127 -2.90 -12.48 -21.56
CA GLU A 127 -2.30 -13.61 -20.87
C GLU A 127 -2.69 -13.62 -19.39
N GLU A 128 -2.74 -14.81 -18.80
CA GLU A 128 -2.95 -14.94 -17.36
C GLU A 128 -1.74 -14.41 -16.61
N ILE A 129 -1.98 -13.48 -15.68
CA ILE A 129 -0.95 -12.99 -14.78
C ILE A 129 -1.23 -13.56 -13.39
N GLY A 130 -0.36 -14.46 -12.96
CA GLY A 130 -0.43 -15.07 -11.62
C GLY A 130 -0.15 -14.05 -10.51
N PRO A 131 -0.29 -14.44 -9.22
CA PRO A 131 -0.02 -13.55 -8.10
C PRO A 131 1.41 -12.99 -8.14
N HIS A 132 1.54 -11.67 -8.12
CA HIS A 132 2.80 -10.94 -8.18
C HIS A 132 2.71 -9.63 -7.37
N THR A 133 3.85 -8.94 -7.26
CA THR A 133 3.94 -7.57 -6.75
C THR A 133 4.55 -6.69 -7.83
N ASP A 134 3.99 -5.51 -8.04
CA ASP A 134 4.39 -4.61 -9.12
C ASP A 134 5.63 -3.79 -8.78
N GLY A 135 6.32 -3.33 -9.83
CA GLY A 135 7.41 -2.37 -9.68
C GLY A 135 8.62 -2.87 -8.91
N THR A 136 8.90 -4.17 -8.96
CA THR A 136 10.09 -4.78 -8.32
C THR A 136 11.40 -4.30 -8.93
N TYR A 137 11.36 -3.85 -10.19
CA TYR A 137 12.47 -3.20 -10.91
C TYR A 137 12.65 -1.70 -10.57
N PHE A 138 11.85 -1.13 -9.67
CA PHE A 138 12.12 0.19 -9.10
C PHE A 138 12.94 0.07 -7.81
N PRO A 139 13.86 1.02 -7.52
CA PRO A 139 14.60 1.03 -6.25
C PRO A 139 13.68 1.09 -5.02
N GLN A 140 12.51 1.70 -5.17
CA GLN A 140 11.46 1.71 -4.18
C GLN A 140 10.15 1.30 -4.86
N SER A 141 9.73 0.05 -4.63
CA SER A 141 8.46 -0.44 -5.16
C SER A 141 7.27 0.31 -4.56
N PRO A 142 6.12 0.39 -5.28
CA PRO A 142 4.92 1.03 -4.77
C PRO A 142 4.44 0.39 -3.47
N GLY A 143 4.16 1.21 -2.45
CA GLY A 143 3.63 0.73 -1.17
C GLY A 143 2.13 0.45 -1.19
N ILE A 144 1.38 1.11 -2.08
CA ILE A 144 -0.05 0.94 -2.28
C ILE A 144 -0.31 0.96 -3.78
N GLN A 145 -1.10 0.01 -4.26
CA GLN A 145 -1.58 -0.04 -5.63
C GLN A 145 -3.11 0.03 -5.65
N VAL A 146 -3.66 0.78 -6.62
CA VAL A 146 -5.10 0.98 -6.77
C VAL A 146 -5.52 0.48 -8.15
N PHE A 147 -6.44 -0.47 -8.18
CA PHE A 147 -7.09 -0.92 -9.41
C PHE A 147 -8.57 -0.58 -9.37
N HIS A 148 -9.10 -0.04 -10.47
CA HIS A 148 -10.52 0.17 -10.67
C HIS A 148 -10.93 -0.34 -12.05
N CYS A 149 -11.78 -1.36 -12.06
CA CYS A 149 -12.35 -1.88 -13.29
C CYS A 149 -13.37 -0.90 -13.88
N LEU A 150 -12.98 -0.18 -14.93
CA LEU A 150 -13.86 0.74 -15.67
C LEU A 150 -14.77 -0.01 -16.66
N ARG A 151 -14.27 -1.11 -17.24
CA ARG A 151 -15.02 -1.99 -18.13
C ARG A 151 -14.59 -3.44 -17.90
N PRO A 152 -15.50 -4.34 -17.49
CA PRO A 152 -15.17 -5.74 -17.31
C PRO A 152 -14.96 -6.43 -18.67
N ALA A 153 -14.18 -7.51 -18.66
CA ALA A 153 -14.05 -8.42 -19.80
C ALA A 153 -15.35 -9.23 -20.00
N ASP A 154 -15.61 -9.65 -21.23
CA ASP A 154 -16.77 -10.51 -21.54
C ASP A 154 -16.62 -11.93 -20.93
N ARG A 155 -15.37 -12.39 -20.75
CA ARG A 155 -15.04 -13.67 -20.12
C ARG A 155 -13.65 -13.59 -19.49
N GLY A 156 -13.50 -14.16 -18.30
CA GLY A 156 -12.25 -14.14 -17.54
C GLY A 156 -11.99 -12.77 -16.91
N GLY A 157 -10.73 -12.48 -16.58
CA GLY A 157 -10.31 -11.21 -15.97
C GLY A 157 -10.61 -11.14 -14.47
N GLU A 158 -10.80 -12.28 -13.82
CA GLU A 158 -11.00 -12.35 -12.38
C GLU A 158 -9.77 -11.87 -11.61
N THR A 159 -9.98 -11.02 -10.62
CA THR A 159 -8.92 -10.62 -9.68
C THR A 159 -8.61 -11.74 -8.70
N ILE A 160 -7.33 -12.05 -8.54
CA ILE A 160 -6.82 -12.98 -7.53
C ILE A 160 -6.00 -12.21 -6.50
N LEU A 161 -6.29 -12.42 -5.23
CA LEU A 161 -5.52 -11.86 -4.12
C LEU A 161 -4.92 -12.98 -3.26
N VAL A 162 -3.66 -12.83 -2.87
CA VAL A 162 -2.94 -13.77 -2.01
C VAL A 162 -2.27 -13.01 -0.87
N ASP A 163 -2.46 -13.48 0.36
CA ASP A 163 -1.68 -13.03 1.50
C ASP A 163 -0.26 -13.61 1.42
N ALA A 164 0.68 -12.79 0.95
CA ALA A 164 2.09 -13.18 0.85
C ALA A 164 2.72 -13.50 2.21
N PHE A 165 2.28 -12.85 3.31
CA PHE A 165 2.80 -13.14 4.64
C PHE A 165 2.31 -14.51 5.12
N ALA A 166 1.04 -14.85 4.86
CA ALA A 166 0.53 -16.18 5.17
C ALA A 166 1.19 -17.27 4.31
N ALA A 167 1.48 -16.97 3.04
CA ALA A 167 2.22 -17.86 2.16
C ALA A 167 3.66 -18.09 2.66
N ALA A 168 4.36 -17.02 3.06
CA ALA A 168 5.71 -17.08 3.61
C ALA A 168 5.77 -17.89 4.92
N GLU A 169 4.81 -17.69 5.84
CA GLU A 169 4.71 -18.48 7.08
C GLU A 169 4.41 -19.96 6.81
N ARG A 170 3.61 -20.28 5.79
CA ARG A 170 3.39 -21.67 5.35
C ARG A 170 4.67 -22.28 4.78
N LEU A 171 5.41 -21.54 3.95
CA LEU A 171 6.67 -21.99 3.38
C LEU A 171 7.70 -22.26 4.48
N LYS A 172 7.87 -21.32 5.42
CA LYS A 172 8.78 -21.46 6.57
C LYS A 172 8.56 -22.75 7.35
N LYS A 173 7.30 -23.16 7.54
CA LYS A 173 6.94 -24.40 8.25
C LYS A 173 7.17 -25.65 7.40
N LYS A 174 6.84 -25.60 6.11
CA LYS A 174 6.91 -26.77 5.21
C LYS A 174 8.30 -27.04 4.66
N ASN A 175 9.05 -26.00 4.35
CA ASN A 175 10.39 -26.06 3.81
C ASN A 175 11.22 -24.87 4.33
N PRO A 176 11.78 -24.99 5.55
CA PRO A 176 12.58 -23.93 6.17
C PRO A 176 13.79 -23.53 5.34
N GLU A 177 14.38 -24.45 4.57
CA GLU A 177 15.55 -24.17 3.74
C GLU A 177 15.18 -23.32 2.52
N ALA A 178 14.07 -23.64 1.83
CA ALA A 178 13.58 -22.77 0.76
C ALA A 178 13.21 -21.37 1.27
N TYR A 179 12.58 -21.29 2.45
CA TYR A 179 12.32 -20.00 3.10
C TYR A 179 13.61 -19.24 3.40
N ARG A 180 14.63 -19.91 3.94
CA ARG A 180 15.95 -19.30 4.21
C ARG A 180 16.59 -18.77 2.94
N ILE A 181 16.58 -19.54 1.84
CA ILE A 181 17.14 -19.12 0.56
C ILE A 181 16.40 -17.88 0.04
N LEU A 182 15.07 -17.93 -0.06
CA LEU A 182 14.27 -16.83 -0.62
C LEU A 182 14.27 -15.54 0.23
N THR A 183 14.63 -15.63 1.51
CA THR A 183 14.75 -14.47 2.41
C THR A 183 16.17 -13.93 2.54
N THR A 184 17.17 -14.59 1.95
CA THR A 184 18.58 -14.19 2.06
C THR A 184 19.29 -14.00 0.72
N LEU A 185 18.78 -14.62 -0.34
CA LEU A 185 19.26 -14.43 -1.69
C LEU A 185 18.66 -13.17 -2.29
N HIS A 186 19.52 -12.27 -2.76
CA HIS A 186 19.11 -11.11 -3.53
C HIS A 186 18.87 -11.55 -4.98
N ILE A 187 17.74 -11.15 -5.53
CA ILE A 187 17.34 -11.44 -6.91
C ILE A 187 17.23 -10.10 -7.63
N ASP A 188 17.93 -9.97 -8.74
CA ASP A 188 17.86 -8.78 -9.57
C ASP A 188 16.57 -8.77 -10.38
N HIS A 189 15.94 -7.60 -10.49
CA HIS A 189 14.74 -7.36 -11.28
C HIS A 189 15.05 -6.32 -12.37
N HIS A 190 14.52 -6.52 -13.57
CA HIS A 190 14.66 -5.55 -14.65
C HIS A 190 13.33 -5.37 -15.41
N TYR A 191 13.18 -4.19 -16.00
CA TYR A 191 12.19 -3.91 -17.04
C TYR A 191 12.90 -3.16 -18.17
N ILE A 192 12.69 -3.63 -19.40
CA ILE A 192 13.30 -3.09 -20.61
C ILE A 192 12.22 -2.98 -21.67
N GLU A 193 12.04 -1.78 -22.19
CA GLU A 193 11.10 -1.46 -23.26
C GLU A 193 11.87 -0.91 -24.47
N GLN A 194 11.49 -1.33 -25.68
CA GLN A 194 12.21 -0.94 -26.91
C GLN A 194 12.24 0.59 -27.10
N GLY A 195 13.46 1.13 -27.23
CA GLY A 195 13.69 2.55 -27.48
C GLY A 195 14.09 3.35 -26.23
N ASP A 196 14.01 2.76 -25.04
CA ASP A 196 14.35 3.40 -23.78
C ASP A 196 15.59 2.81 -23.08
N TYR A 197 16.15 3.59 -22.15
CA TYR A 197 17.22 3.11 -21.29
C TYR A 197 16.66 2.14 -20.24
N PRO A 198 17.32 0.99 -20.00
CA PRO A 198 16.85 0.00 -19.03
C PRO A 198 16.70 0.59 -17.62
N LEU A 199 15.57 0.31 -16.99
CA LEU A 199 15.33 0.60 -15.58
C LEU A 199 15.93 -0.54 -14.75
N PHE A 200 16.98 -0.21 -13.99
CA PHE A 200 17.63 -1.13 -13.06
C PHE A 200 17.34 -0.71 -11.62
N SER A 201 16.88 -1.64 -10.79
CA SER A 201 16.95 -1.49 -9.34
C SER A 201 17.92 -2.50 -8.75
N TRP A 202 18.76 -1.99 -7.86
CA TRP A 202 19.48 -2.79 -6.90
C TRP A 202 18.65 -2.71 -5.61
N ALA A 203 17.92 -3.77 -5.27
CA ALA A 203 17.31 -3.84 -3.94
C ALA A 203 18.45 -4.07 -2.91
N PRO A 204 18.63 -3.20 -1.90
CA PRO A 204 19.62 -3.41 -0.85
C PRO A 204 19.25 -4.53 0.12
#